data_AF-A0A2P5WH36-F1
#
_entry.id   AF-A0A2P5WH36-F1
#
_cell.length_a   1.000
_cell.length_b   1.000
_cell.length_c   1.000
_cell.angle_alpha   90.00
_cell.angle_beta   90.00
_cell.angle_gamma   90.00
#
_symmetry.space_group_name_H-M   'P 1'
#
loop_
_entity.id
_entity.type
_entity.pdbx_description
1 polymer ?
#
loop_
_entity_poly.entity_id
_entity_poly.type
_entity_poly.pdbx_seq_one_letter_code
_entity_poly.pdbx_strand_id
1 'polypeptide(L)'
;MIHLQLLRKSSQTRSRKQLSQLFSKISQISSQPSKPPSFGIAFDIDGVVLRGNTPIGGASRALRRLYDGSGVLKVPFVFLTNGGGIRESKRAAELSELLGVKISPSQVLQGHSPFKQLVNRFENELIVAVGKGEPAVVMSEYGFKYVSKYTSCYVIGDANCFAKDADKILDRSSD
;
A
#
# COMPACT_ATOMS: atom_id res chain seq x y z
N MET A 1 6.96 -22.28 88.36
CA MET A 1 7.04 -21.03 89.14
C MET A 1 6.95 -19.86 88.18
N ILE A 2 5.84 -19.10 88.26
CA ILE A 2 5.66 -17.65 87.94
C ILE A 2 5.97 -17.23 86.48
N HIS A 3 5.03 -16.98 85.54
CA HIS A 3 3.86 -16.07 85.42
C HIS A 3 4.18 -14.56 85.35
N LEU A 4 4.16 -13.95 84.15
CA LEU A 4 3.62 -12.60 83.80
C LEU A 4 3.97 -12.26 82.32
N GLN A 5 3.05 -12.33 81.35
CA GLN A 5 2.04 -11.35 80.89
C GLN A 5 2.55 -10.05 80.23
N LEU A 6 2.10 -9.92 78.96
CA LEU A 6 1.54 -8.74 78.28
C LEU A 6 2.44 -7.57 77.84
N LEU A 7 2.49 -7.35 76.52
CA LEU A 7 2.39 -6.02 75.90
C LEU A 7 1.64 -6.10 74.55
N ARG A 8 1.03 -4.98 74.19
CA ARG A 8 -0.23 -4.79 73.45
C ARG A 8 0.00 -3.96 72.18
N LYS A 9 -1.00 -3.97 71.27
CA LYS A 9 -1.29 -3.03 70.13
C LYS A 9 -0.63 -3.39 68.79
N SER A 10 -1.39 -3.87 67.79
CA SER A 10 -2.40 -3.24 66.91
C SER A 10 -1.84 -2.73 65.56
N SER A 11 -2.44 -3.21 64.48
CA SER A 11 -2.71 -2.47 63.23
C SER A 11 -1.51 -2.03 62.37
N GLN A 12 -1.16 -2.84 61.36
CA GLN A 12 -0.57 -2.34 60.11
C GLN A 12 -1.27 -2.93 58.87
N THR A 13 -2.55 -2.63 58.73
CA THR A 13 -3.32 -2.76 57.47
C THR A 13 -3.27 -1.46 56.64
N ARG A 14 -2.14 -0.73 56.67
CA ARG A 14 -2.02 0.60 56.03
C ARG A 14 -1.10 0.67 54.80
N SER A 15 -0.28 -0.35 54.53
CA SER A 15 0.71 -0.30 53.43
C SER A 15 0.16 -0.75 52.05
N ARG A 16 -0.78 -1.71 51.99
CA ARG A 16 -1.32 -2.19 50.70
C ARG A 16 -2.18 -1.17 49.95
N LYS A 17 -2.85 -0.25 50.66
CA LYS A 17 -3.77 0.72 50.05
C LYS A 17 -3.06 1.86 49.31
N GLN A 18 -1.82 2.20 49.71
CA GLN A 18 -1.05 3.24 49.02
C GLN A 18 -0.45 2.75 47.70
N LEU A 19 0.05 1.51 47.67
CA LEU A 19 0.53 0.90 46.43
C LEU A 19 -0.60 0.74 45.41
N SER A 20 -1.79 0.28 45.81
CA SER A 20 -2.95 0.19 44.89
C SER A 20 -3.36 1.55 44.33
N GLN A 21 -3.20 2.64 45.09
CA GLN A 21 -3.51 4.00 44.64
C GLN A 21 -2.47 4.56 43.64
N LEU A 22 -1.21 4.17 43.78
CA LEU A 22 -0.16 4.49 42.81
C LEU A 22 -0.35 3.71 41.49
N PHE A 23 -0.68 2.42 41.58
CA PHE A 23 -0.98 1.60 40.40
C PHE A 23 -2.27 2.02 39.70
N SER A 24 -3.31 2.45 40.43
CA SER A 24 -4.57 2.94 39.83
C SER A 24 -4.41 4.26 39.08
N LYS A 25 -3.42 5.09 39.44
CA LYS A 25 -3.08 6.32 38.70
C LYS A 25 -2.30 6.02 37.42
N ILE A 26 -1.47 4.97 37.42
CA ILE A 26 -0.69 4.56 36.24
C ILE A 26 -1.57 3.83 35.22
N SER A 27 -2.54 3.03 35.68
CA SER A 27 -3.49 2.32 34.80
C SER A 27 -4.51 3.23 34.10
N GLN A 28 -4.56 4.52 34.43
CA GLN A 28 -5.40 5.52 33.76
C GLN A 28 -4.71 6.26 32.62
N ILE A 29 -3.48 5.90 32.24
CA ILE A 29 -2.95 6.23 30.89
C ILE A 29 -3.62 5.28 29.90
N SER A 30 -4.95 5.40 29.79
CA SER A 30 -5.70 4.89 28.65
C SER A 30 -5.29 5.78 27.49
N SER A 31 -4.42 5.26 26.62
CA SER A 31 -4.24 5.80 25.29
C SER A 31 -5.59 5.68 24.58
N GLN A 32 -6.42 6.73 24.72
CA GLN A 32 -7.60 6.90 23.89
C GLN A 32 -7.16 6.68 22.44
N PRO A 33 -7.78 5.75 21.68
CA PRO A 33 -7.44 5.58 20.29
C PRO A 33 -7.62 6.93 19.61
N SER A 34 -6.53 7.53 19.15
CA SER A 34 -6.57 8.83 18.50
C SER A 34 -7.49 8.72 17.31
N LYS A 35 -8.54 9.54 17.28
CA LYS A 35 -9.46 9.60 16.14
C LYS A 35 -8.64 9.77 14.85
N PRO A 36 -8.91 8.98 13.80
CA PRO A 36 -8.17 9.12 12.55
C PRO A 36 -8.33 10.55 11.99
N PRO A 37 -7.31 11.07 11.30
CA PRO A 37 -7.37 12.40 10.70
C PRO A 37 -8.52 12.49 9.70
N SER A 38 -9.11 13.67 9.57
CA SER A 38 -10.19 13.94 8.62
C SER A 38 -9.72 14.16 7.18
N PHE A 39 -8.47 13.79 6.88
CA PHE A 39 -7.82 14.01 5.59
C PHE A 39 -6.94 12.81 5.22
N GLY A 40 -6.66 12.70 3.92
CA GLY A 40 -5.67 11.77 3.37
C GLY A 40 -4.75 12.49 2.39
N ILE A 41 -3.67 11.82 1.97
CA ILE A 41 -2.66 12.39 1.07
C ILE A 41 -2.56 11.53 -0.19
N ALA A 42 -2.53 12.16 -1.36
CA ALA A 42 -2.15 11.51 -2.61
C ALA A 42 -0.77 12.03 -3.03
N PHE A 43 0.20 11.13 -3.17
CA PHE A 43 1.54 11.46 -3.64
C PHE A 43 1.68 11.12 -5.12
N ASP A 44 2.11 12.08 -5.93
CA ASP A 44 2.75 11.72 -7.19
C ASP A 44 4.07 10.98 -6.91
N ILE A 45 4.55 10.22 -7.88
CA ILE A 45 5.77 9.45 -7.77
C ILE A 45 6.94 10.21 -8.39
N ASP A 46 6.86 10.46 -9.70
CA ASP A 46 7.97 10.94 -10.50
C ASP A 46 8.17 12.45 -10.30
N GLY A 47 9.30 12.82 -9.70
CA GLY A 47 9.59 14.21 -9.35
C GLY A 47 9.09 14.62 -7.95
N VAL A 48 8.36 13.75 -7.24
CA VAL A 48 7.89 14.00 -5.87
C VAL A 48 8.56 13.10 -4.83
N VAL A 49 8.37 11.77 -4.92
CA VAL A 49 9.04 10.83 -4.02
C VAL A 49 10.24 10.15 -4.66
N LEU A 50 10.27 10.01 -5.98
CA LEU A 50 11.36 9.38 -6.74
C LEU A 50 11.81 10.27 -7.90
N ARG A 51 13.09 10.17 -8.26
CA ARG A 51 13.64 10.60 -9.56
C ARG A 51 14.31 9.39 -10.20
N GLY A 52 13.63 8.77 -11.17
CA GLY A 52 14.03 7.44 -11.65
C GLY A 52 13.91 6.42 -10.51
N ASN A 53 15.01 5.74 -10.18
CA ASN A 53 15.05 4.76 -9.09
C ASN A 53 15.65 5.34 -7.79
N THR A 54 15.84 6.67 -7.73
CA THR A 54 16.47 7.32 -6.56
C THR A 54 15.41 8.08 -5.76
N PRO A 55 15.27 7.81 -4.44
CA PRO A 55 14.42 8.62 -3.58
C PRO A 55 14.81 10.09 -3.58
N ILE A 56 13.82 10.97 -3.70
CA ILE A 56 14.02 12.41 -3.54
C ILE A 56 14.29 12.73 -2.08
N GLY A 57 15.19 13.69 -1.83
CA GLY A 57 15.66 14.05 -0.49
C GLY A 57 14.50 14.28 0.48
N GLY A 58 14.48 13.48 1.55
CA GLY A 58 13.46 13.58 2.60
C GLY A 58 12.18 12.78 2.38
N ALA A 59 11.92 12.23 1.19
CA ALA A 59 10.70 11.48 0.88
C ALA A 59 10.47 10.31 1.86
N SER A 60 11.48 9.44 2.03
CA SER A 60 11.43 8.33 2.99
C SER A 60 11.17 8.79 4.43
N ARG A 61 11.75 9.93 4.82
CA ARG A 61 11.55 10.50 6.17
C ARG A 61 10.15 11.06 6.35
N ALA A 62 9.59 11.71 5.33
CA ALA A 62 8.23 12.23 5.33
C ALA A 62 7.22 11.09 5.42
N LEU A 63 7.37 10.04 4.62
CA LEU A 63 6.50 8.87 4.64
C LEU A 63 6.54 8.15 5.99
N ARG A 64 7.72 7.99 6.61
CA ARG A 64 7.81 7.40 7.96
C ARG A 64 7.02 8.17 9.01
N ARG A 65 6.84 9.49 8.87
CA ARG A 65 6.02 10.29 9.81
C ARG A 65 4.53 10.03 9.70
N LEU A 66 4.09 9.39 8.61
CA LEU A 66 2.70 8.98 8.42
C LEU A 66 2.38 7.67 9.14
N TYR A 67 3.37 7.01 9.74
CA TYR A 67 3.21 5.82 10.58
C TYR A 67 3.45 6.15 12.05
N ASP A 68 2.83 5.37 12.94
CA ASP A 68 3.14 5.38 14.37
C ASP A 68 4.33 4.47 14.71
N GLY A 69 4.69 4.41 16.00
CA GLY A 69 5.80 3.59 16.48
C GLY A 69 5.56 2.07 16.36
N SER A 70 4.32 1.64 16.10
CA SER A 70 3.96 0.24 15.85
C SER A 70 3.91 -0.12 14.35
N GLY A 71 4.15 0.86 13.47
CA GLY A 71 4.06 0.68 12.02
C GLY A 71 2.63 0.73 11.48
N VAL A 72 1.67 1.22 12.26
CA VAL A 72 0.29 1.47 11.81
C VAL A 72 0.20 2.87 11.21
N LEU A 73 -0.56 3.01 10.12
CA LEU A 73 -0.79 4.29 9.46
C LEU A 73 -1.55 5.25 10.37
N LYS A 74 -0.95 6.40 10.65
CA LYS A 74 -1.58 7.56 11.29
C LYS A 74 -2.38 8.40 10.32
N VAL A 75 -1.87 8.56 9.10
CA VAL A 75 -2.49 9.37 8.04
C VAL A 75 -2.67 8.50 6.80
N PRO A 76 -3.90 8.30 6.31
CA PRO A 76 -4.14 7.56 5.09
C PRO A 76 -3.45 8.23 3.90
N PHE A 77 -2.78 7.44 3.07
CA PHE A 77 -2.21 7.94 1.83
C PHE A 77 -2.20 6.91 0.72
N VAL A 78 -2.17 7.42 -0.51
CA VAL A 78 -1.99 6.67 -1.75
C VAL A 78 -0.88 7.30 -2.60
N PHE A 79 -0.27 6.50 -3.45
CA PHE A 79 0.50 6.96 -4.60
C PHE A 79 -0.43 7.01 -5.81
N LEU A 80 -0.45 8.14 -6.51
CA LEU A 80 -1.24 8.37 -7.70
C LEU A 80 -0.30 8.85 -8.81
N THR A 81 -0.13 8.06 -9.86
CA THR A 81 0.76 8.40 -10.98
C THR A 81 0.10 8.10 -12.31
N ASN A 82 0.44 8.91 -13.32
CA ASN A 82 0.10 8.63 -14.72
C ASN A 82 0.98 7.51 -15.31
N GLY A 83 2.13 7.21 -14.67
CA GLY A 83 3.00 6.11 -15.05
C GLY A 83 2.34 4.74 -14.86
N GLY A 84 3.00 3.69 -15.34
CA GLY A 84 2.40 2.37 -15.38
C GLY A 84 3.27 1.33 -16.09
N GLY A 85 2.61 0.23 -16.48
CA GLY A 85 3.19 -0.82 -17.29
C GLY A 85 3.62 -2.05 -16.50
N ILE A 86 3.46 -2.04 -15.19
CA ILE A 86 3.61 -3.22 -14.33
C ILE A 86 2.45 -3.26 -13.35
N ARG A 87 2.28 -4.40 -12.69
CA ARG A 87 1.24 -4.59 -11.68
C ARG A 87 1.46 -3.68 -10.47
N GLU A 88 0.37 -3.23 -9.86
CA GLU A 88 0.43 -2.40 -8.64
C GLU A 88 1.17 -3.11 -7.50
N SER A 89 1.07 -4.44 -7.44
CA SER A 89 1.79 -5.27 -6.47
C SER A 89 3.30 -5.18 -6.62
N LYS A 90 3.79 -5.28 -7.87
CA LYS A 90 5.21 -5.12 -8.19
C LYS A 90 5.68 -3.70 -7.90
N ARG A 91 4.90 -2.69 -8.29
CA ARG A 91 5.23 -1.29 -8.03
C ARG A 91 5.25 -0.95 -6.54
N ALA A 92 4.31 -1.47 -5.76
CA ALA A 92 4.28 -1.29 -4.31
C ALA A 92 5.50 -1.91 -3.61
N ALA A 93 5.95 -3.09 -4.07
CA ALA A 93 7.17 -3.72 -3.57
C ALA A 93 8.41 -2.87 -3.86
N GLU A 94 8.57 -2.39 -5.11
CA GLU A 94 9.67 -1.49 -5.50
C GLU A 94 9.67 -0.21 -4.65
N LEU A 95 8.52 0.45 -4.50
CA LEU A 95 8.40 1.64 -3.68
C LEU A 95 8.74 1.35 -2.21
N SER A 96 8.35 0.18 -1.70
CA SER A 96 8.64 -0.20 -0.31
C SER A 96 10.13 -0.35 -0.06
N GLU A 97 10.84 -0.98 -1.00
CA GLU A 97 12.29 -1.15 -0.95
C GLU A 97 13.01 0.20 -1.03
N LEU A 98 12.66 1.03 -2.01
CA LEU A 98 13.32 2.32 -2.24
C LEU A 98 13.06 3.33 -1.10
N LEU A 99 11.85 3.35 -0.55
CA LEU A 99 11.44 4.35 0.43
C LEU A 99 11.60 3.86 1.88
N GLY A 100 11.85 2.56 2.08
CA GLY A 100 12.05 1.96 3.41
C GLY A 100 10.81 2.02 4.29
N VAL A 101 9.62 1.89 3.68
CA VAL A 101 8.31 1.85 4.37
C VAL A 101 7.44 0.77 3.71
N LYS A 102 6.56 0.12 4.48
CA LYS A 102 5.67 -0.91 3.93
C LYS A 102 4.52 -0.26 3.16
N ILE A 103 4.46 -0.49 1.85
CA ILE A 103 3.41 0.03 0.96
C ILE A 103 2.57 -1.15 0.45
N SER A 104 1.26 -1.06 0.62
CA SER A 104 0.31 -2.05 0.10
C SER A 104 0.02 -1.82 -1.39
N PRO A 105 -0.24 -2.87 -2.20
CA PRO A 105 -0.70 -2.71 -3.58
C PRO A 105 -1.95 -1.82 -3.70
N SER A 106 -2.84 -1.85 -2.70
CA SER A 106 -4.04 -1.00 -2.64
C SER A 106 -3.76 0.50 -2.50
N GLN A 107 -2.53 0.86 -2.08
CA GLN A 107 -2.09 2.25 -1.97
C GLN A 107 -1.48 2.76 -3.27
N VAL A 108 -1.37 1.96 -4.33
CA VAL A 108 -0.75 2.38 -5.60
C VAL A 108 -1.81 2.44 -6.67
N LEU A 109 -1.99 3.63 -7.25
CA LEU A 109 -2.89 3.91 -8.37
C LEU A 109 -2.04 4.37 -9.55
N GLN A 110 -2.02 3.55 -10.60
CA GLN A 110 -1.29 3.79 -11.84
C GLN A 110 -2.25 4.21 -12.95
N GLY A 111 -1.73 4.74 -14.06
CA GLY A 111 -2.56 5.23 -15.17
C GLY A 111 -3.53 4.19 -15.74
N HIS A 112 -3.20 2.90 -15.63
CA HIS A 112 -4.05 1.79 -16.06
C HIS A 112 -5.02 1.24 -14.99
N SER A 113 -4.86 1.60 -13.71
CA SER A 113 -5.71 1.09 -12.62
C SER A 113 -7.22 1.28 -12.84
N PRO A 114 -7.72 2.36 -13.46
CA PRO A 114 -9.14 2.50 -13.78
C PRO A 114 -9.72 1.40 -14.68
N PHE A 115 -8.91 0.69 -15.46
CA PHE A 115 -9.38 -0.36 -16.35
C PHE A 115 -9.98 -1.56 -15.63
N LYS A 116 -9.71 -1.74 -14.33
CA LYS A 116 -10.43 -2.71 -13.47
C LYS A 116 -11.95 -2.54 -13.55
N GLN A 117 -12.44 -1.31 -13.73
CA GLN A 117 -13.87 -1.02 -13.83
C GLN A 117 -14.47 -1.39 -15.20
N LEU A 118 -13.63 -1.60 -16.21
CA LEU A 118 -14.05 -1.92 -17.58
C LEU A 118 -14.19 -3.43 -17.81
N VAL A 119 -13.72 -4.25 -16.87
CA VAL A 119 -13.71 -5.72 -16.97
C VAL A 119 -15.12 -6.26 -17.23
N ASN A 120 -16.12 -5.81 -16.47
CA ASN A 120 -17.52 -6.24 -16.63
C ASN A 120 -18.08 -5.99 -18.04
N ARG A 121 -17.51 -5.04 -18.78
CA ARG A 121 -17.97 -4.68 -20.13
C ARG A 121 -17.19 -5.41 -21.23
N PHE A 122 -15.91 -5.67 -21.04
CA PHE A 122 -15.04 -6.16 -22.11
C PHE A 122 -14.24 -7.43 -21.74
N GLU A 123 -14.58 -8.14 -20.66
CA GLU A 123 -13.83 -9.33 -20.24
C GLU A 123 -13.70 -10.41 -21.33
N ASN A 124 -14.73 -10.56 -22.19
CA ASN A 124 -14.78 -11.54 -23.27
C ASN A 124 -14.44 -10.96 -24.65
N GLU A 125 -14.06 -9.68 -24.71
CA GLU A 125 -13.66 -9.03 -25.95
C GLU A 125 -12.14 -9.13 -26.13
N LEU A 126 -11.68 -9.08 -27.38
CA LEU A 126 -10.26 -8.98 -27.66
C LEU A 126 -9.74 -7.59 -27.26
N ILE A 127 -8.85 -7.56 -26.28
CA ILE A 127 -8.15 -6.34 -25.85
C ILE A 127 -6.71 -6.36 -26.35
N VAL A 128 -6.32 -5.30 -27.07
CA VAL A 128 -4.92 -5.08 -27.46
C VAL A 128 -4.23 -4.23 -26.39
N ALA A 129 -3.30 -4.84 -25.66
CA ALA A 129 -2.55 -4.17 -24.60
C ALA A 129 -1.25 -3.58 -25.17
N VAL A 130 -1.14 -2.24 -25.14
CA VAL A 130 -0.01 -1.48 -25.70
C VAL A 130 0.69 -0.69 -24.60
N GLY A 131 2.03 -0.73 -24.59
CA GLY A 131 2.84 0.07 -23.67
C GLY A 131 4.14 -0.62 -23.24
N LYS A 132 5.02 0.13 -22.58
CA LYS A 132 6.24 -0.41 -21.97
C LYS A 132 5.92 -1.34 -20.80
N GLY A 133 6.73 -2.39 -20.63
CA GLY A 133 6.63 -3.31 -19.50
C GLY A 133 5.79 -4.55 -19.83
N GLU A 134 4.84 -4.85 -18.96
CA GLU A 134 4.02 -6.05 -18.93
C GLU A 134 2.50 -5.71 -19.05
N PRO A 135 2.06 -4.83 -19.97
CA PRO A 135 0.66 -4.38 -20.01
C PRO A 135 -0.33 -5.53 -20.23
N ALA A 136 0.04 -6.55 -21.01
CA ALA A 136 -0.80 -7.73 -21.21
C ALA A 136 -1.04 -8.50 -19.90
N VAL A 137 0.00 -8.65 -19.07
CA VAL A 137 -0.09 -9.32 -17.75
C VAL A 137 -0.98 -8.50 -16.81
N VAL A 138 -0.86 -7.17 -16.83
CA VAL A 138 -1.70 -6.27 -16.03
C VAL A 138 -3.17 -6.43 -16.41
N MET A 139 -3.51 -6.41 -17.71
CA MET A 139 -4.90 -6.58 -18.15
C MET A 139 -5.45 -7.96 -17.79
N SER A 140 -4.67 -9.02 -17.97
CA SER A 140 -5.09 -10.36 -17.55
C SER A 140 -5.33 -10.45 -16.04
N GLU A 141 -4.50 -9.81 -15.21
CA GLU A 141 -4.71 -9.77 -13.75
C GLU A 141 -5.97 -8.99 -13.36
N TYR A 142 -6.39 -8.00 -14.14
CA TYR A 142 -7.65 -7.30 -13.91
C TYR A 142 -8.88 -8.14 -14.24
N GLY A 143 -8.75 -9.12 -15.13
CA GLY A 143 -9.82 -10.05 -15.50
C GLY A 143 -10.20 -10.06 -16.98
N PHE A 144 -9.45 -9.40 -17.86
CA PHE A 144 -9.65 -9.53 -19.31
C PHE A 144 -9.15 -10.90 -19.79
N LYS A 145 -10.02 -11.68 -20.45
CA LYS A 145 -9.72 -13.07 -20.84
C LYS A 145 -8.90 -13.15 -22.12
N TYR A 146 -9.21 -12.30 -23.10
CA TYR A 146 -8.57 -12.31 -24.42
C TYR A 146 -7.67 -11.09 -24.59
N VAL A 147 -6.43 -11.19 -24.11
CA VAL A 147 -5.46 -10.09 -24.18
C VAL A 147 -4.36 -10.41 -25.17
N SER A 148 -4.25 -9.60 -26.23
CA SER A 148 -3.13 -9.66 -27.16
C SER A 148 -2.05 -8.65 -26.77
N LYS A 149 -0.79 -9.10 -26.79
CA LYS A 149 0.38 -8.25 -26.53
C LYS A 149 0.87 -7.66 -27.84
N TYR A 150 0.81 -6.34 -27.97
CA TYR A 150 1.52 -5.67 -29.05
C TYR A 150 2.90 -5.24 -28.56
N THR A 151 3.94 -5.97 -28.97
CA THR A 151 5.32 -5.72 -28.49
C THR A 151 6.16 -4.83 -29.39
N SER A 152 5.62 -4.28 -30.47
CA SER A 152 6.40 -3.43 -31.37
C SER A 152 5.53 -2.36 -32.01
N CYS A 153 5.73 -1.10 -31.60
CA CYS A 153 5.63 0.11 -32.44
C CYS A 153 6.08 1.31 -31.58
N TYR A 154 7.37 1.37 -31.25
CA TYR A 154 8.03 2.63 -30.83
C TYR A 154 8.73 3.29 -32.03
N VAL A 155 8.31 2.99 -33.25
CA VAL A 155 8.70 3.74 -34.45
C VAL A 155 7.43 4.34 -35.01
N ILE A 156 7.20 5.63 -34.74
CA ILE A 156 6.23 6.42 -35.50
C ILE A 156 6.81 6.50 -36.92
N GLY A 157 6.35 5.62 -37.83
CA GLY A 157 6.81 5.64 -39.22
C GLY A 157 6.51 4.41 -40.08
N ASP A 158 6.40 3.20 -39.52
CA ASP A 158 6.26 1.98 -40.34
C ASP A 158 4.85 1.39 -40.34
N ALA A 159 4.08 1.69 -41.39
CA ALA A 159 2.75 1.13 -41.65
C ALA A 159 2.74 -0.41 -41.83
N ASN A 160 3.90 -1.02 -42.06
CA ASN A 160 4.03 -2.46 -42.28
C ASN A 160 3.96 -3.31 -40.99
N CYS A 161 4.05 -2.69 -39.82
CA CYS A 161 3.91 -3.41 -38.55
C CYS A 161 2.45 -3.72 -38.20
N PHE A 162 1.47 -2.97 -38.72
CA PHE A 162 0.04 -3.19 -38.46
C PHE A 162 -0.52 -4.43 -39.20
N ALA A 163 -0.06 -4.67 -40.44
CA ALA A 163 -0.64 -5.70 -41.29
C ALA A 163 -0.28 -7.14 -40.85
N LYS A 164 0.97 -7.36 -40.38
CA LYS A 164 1.45 -8.71 -40.07
C LYS A 164 0.84 -9.35 -38.82
N ASP A 165 0.35 -8.53 -37.89
CA ASP A 165 -0.24 -9.02 -36.63
C ASP A 165 -1.77 -9.02 -36.65
N ALA A 166 -2.41 -8.28 -37.56
CA ALA A 166 -3.85 -8.38 -37.82
C ALA A 166 -4.23 -9.79 -38.32
N ASP A 167 -3.39 -10.41 -39.16
CA ASP A 167 -3.60 -11.78 -39.64
C ASP A 167 -3.59 -12.81 -38.49
N LYS A 168 -2.71 -12.65 -37.50
CA LYS A 168 -2.67 -13.54 -36.31
C LYS A 168 -3.85 -13.34 -35.35
N ILE A 169 -4.40 -12.13 -35.33
CA ILE A 169 -5.57 -11.80 -34.52
C ILE A 169 -6.85 -12.40 -35.14
N LEU A 170 -6.97 -12.36 -36.47
CA LEU A 170 -8.11 -12.92 -37.18
C LEU A 170 -8.10 -14.45 -37.23
N ASP A 171 -6.93 -15.08 -37.28
CA ASP A 171 -6.81 -16.56 -37.35
C ASP A 171 -7.30 -17.25 -36.06
N ARG A 172 -7.26 -16.58 -34.89
CA ARG A 172 -7.80 -17.11 -33.63
C ARG A 172 -9.29 -16.88 -33.40
N SER A 173 -9.98 -16.19 -34.32
CA SER A 173 -11.43 -15.97 -34.24
C SER A 173 -12.25 -17.02 -35.02
N SER A 174 -11.59 -18.06 -35.54
CA SER A 174 -12.19 -19.09 -36.41
C SER A 174 -12.33 -20.48 -35.76
N ASP A 175 -12.05 -20.64 -34.47
CA ASP A 175 -12.25 -21.89 -33.70
C ASP A 175 -13.24 -21.70 -32.52
#